data_AF-A0A354GZM2-F1
#
_entry.id   AF-A0A354GZM2-F1
#
_cell.length_a   1.000
_cell.length_b   1.000
_cell.length_c   1.000
_cell.angle_alpha   90.00
_cell.angle_beta   90.00
_cell.angle_gamma   90.00
#
_symmetry.space_group_name_H-M   'P 1'
#
loop_
_entity.id
_entity.type
_entity.pdbx_description
1 polymer ?
#
loop_
_entity_poly.entity_id
_entity_poly.type
_entity_poly.pdbx_seq_one_letter_code
_entity_poly.pdbx_strand_id
1 'polypeptide(L)'
;MAAWNFVVCGLFAVLLLPVANQLGEVRLNALEATFLSGALAVGFVNHLPTRLATVVLPVGAACALEMCLLLGITGIDGTWADPTALALLAAAPWLGLAAARRGKPIADEFDREWLAFRDRFGMVWALPARDQFNRAAANGKWGVVLDWMGLRPTGESTAALPATPLAGLRGVLKRFGPDEER
;
A
#
# COMPACT_ATOMS: atom_id res chain seq x y z
N MET A 1 20.47 -7.59 7.86
CA MET A 1 19.88 -6.24 7.66
C MET A 1 20.76 -5.30 6.84
N ALA A 2 22.09 -5.31 6.98
CA ALA A 2 22.99 -4.39 6.25
C ALA A 2 22.82 -4.36 4.72
N ALA A 3 22.67 -5.54 4.07
CA ALA A 3 22.49 -5.62 2.62
C ALA A 3 21.17 -4.97 2.13
N TRP A 4 20.08 -5.11 2.88
CA TRP A 4 18.79 -4.47 2.56
C TRP A 4 18.87 -2.95 2.70
N ASN A 5 19.48 -2.47 3.79
CA ASN A 5 19.68 -1.04 4.00
C ASN A 5 20.53 -0.44 2.87
N PHE A 6 21.55 -1.15 2.38
CA PHE A 6 22.34 -0.71 1.24
C PHE A 6 21.50 -0.58 -0.04
N VAL A 7 20.61 -1.53 -0.33
CA VAL A 7 19.68 -1.45 -1.48
C VAL A 7 18.73 -0.26 -1.33
N VAL A 8 18.15 -0.06 -0.14
CA VAL A 8 17.25 1.06 0.13
C VAL A 8 17.99 2.39 0.02
N CYS A 9 19.19 2.51 0.59
CA CYS A 9 20.03 3.70 0.46
C CYS A 9 20.45 3.96 -1.00
N GLY A 10 20.77 2.91 -1.77
CA GLY A 10 21.10 3.02 -3.19
C GLY A 10 19.91 3.52 -4.01
N LEU A 11 18.74 2.93 -3.81
CA LEU A 11 17.49 3.40 -4.44
C LEU A 11 17.16 4.83 -4.04
N PHE A 12 17.31 5.17 -2.75
CA PHE A 12 17.06 6.51 -2.25
C PHE A 12 18.04 7.53 -2.83
N ALA A 13 19.32 7.20 -2.95
CA ALA A 13 20.32 8.05 -3.59
C ALA A 13 19.99 8.29 -5.06
N VAL A 14 19.58 7.24 -5.79
CA VAL A 14 19.12 7.36 -7.19
C VAL A 14 17.88 8.26 -7.29
N LEU A 15 16.95 8.18 -6.33
CA LEU A 15 15.76 9.02 -6.29
C LEU A 15 16.07 10.49 -5.91
N LEU A 16 17.08 10.74 -5.07
CA LEU A 16 17.47 12.09 -4.66
C LEU A 16 18.41 12.79 -5.64
N LEU A 17 19.14 12.03 -6.45
CA LEU A 17 20.07 12.58 -7.45
C LEU A 17 19.42 13.64 -8.36
N PRO A 18 18.22 13.44 -8.94
CA PRO A 18 17.58 14.47 -9.75
C PRO A 18 17.24 15.72 -8.92
N VAL A 19 16.79 15.57 -7.67
CA VAL A 19 16.49 16.70 -6.78
C VAL A 19 17.75 17.54 -6.51
N ALA A 20 18.89 16.88 -6.29
CA ALA A 20 20.17 17.56 -6.08
C ALA A 20 20.68 18.26 -7.35
N ASN A 21 20.49 17.64 -8.52
CA ASN A 21 20.93 18.19 -9.81
C ASN A 21 20.04 19.33 -10.32
N GLN A 22 18.79 19.44 -9.88
CA GLN A 22 17.77 20.35 -10.42
C GLN A 22 17.57 21.64 -9.61
N LEU A 23 18.58 22.13 -8.89
CA LEU A 23 18.54 23.44 -8.21
C LEU A 23 18.46 24.68 -9.16
N GLY A 24 18.15 24.49 -10.46
CA GLY A 24 18.06 25.56 -11.46
C GLY A 24 16.97 25.37 -12.52
N GLU A 25 16.88 24.19 -13.16
CA GLU A 25 15.81 23.84 -14.11
C GLU A 25 15.41 22.36 -13.92
N VAL A 26 14.12 22.10 -13.72
CA VAL A 26 13.57 20.75 -13.59
C VAL A 26 13.48 20.11 -14.97
N ARG A 27 14.50 19.34 -15.35
CA ARG A 27 14.48 18.48 -16.54
C ARG A 27 14.69 17.04 -16.12
N LEU A 28 13.64 16.23 -16.26
CA LEU A 28 13.73 14.77 -16.12
C LEU A 28 14.31 14.18 -17.40
N ASN A 29 15.44 13.50 -17.29
CA ASN A 29 15.90 12.67 -18.40
C ASN A 29 15.05 11.37 -18.49
N ALA A 30 15.09 10.70 -19.65
CA ALA A 30 14.28 9.50 -19.88
C ALA A 30 14.56 8.37 -18.87
N LEU A 31 15.80 8.27 -18.37
CA LEU A 31 16.19 7.24 -17.40
C LEU A 31 15.56 7.54 -16.02
N GLU A 32 15.69 8.77 -15.53
CA GLU A 32 15.07 9.24 -14.29
C GLU A 32 13.56 9.07 -14.32
N ALA A 33 12.93 9.46 -15.43
CA ALA A 33 11.50 9.29 -15.61
C ALA A 33 11.10 7.82 -15.55
N THR A 34 11.88 6.92 -16.17
CA THR A 34 11.61 5.48 -16.12
C THR A 34 11.70 4.95 -14.68
N PHE A 35 12.73 5.33 -13.93
CA PHE A 35 12.86 4.94 -12.51
C PHE A 35 11.72 5.48 -11.66
N LEU A 36 11.36 6.75 -11.84
CA LEU A 36 10.28 7.39 -11.09
C LEU A 36 8.92 6.76 -11.41
N SER A 37 8.61 6.53 -12.68
CA SER A 37 7.40 5.81 -13.11
C SER A 37 7.38 4.38 -12.55
N GLY A 38 8.51 3.67 -12.55
CA GLY A 38 8.63 2.35 -11.93
C GLY A 38 8.33 2.37 -10.43
N ALA A 39 8.92 3.32 -9.70
CA ALA A 39 8.68 3.48 -8.26
C ALA A 39 7.22 3.82 -7.95
N LEU A 40 6.62 4.74 -8.71
CA LEU A 40 5.20 5.09 -8.60
C LEU A 40 4.31 3.87 -8.88
N ALA A 41 4.60 3.12 -9.95
CA ALA A 41 3.83 1.93 -10.31
C ALA A 41 3.89 0.85 -9.21
N VAL A 42 5.07 0.62 -8.62
CA VAL A 42 5.22 -0.33 -7.50
C VAL A 42 4.39 0.12 -6.30
N GLY A 43 4.48 1.39 -5.89
CA GLY A 43 3.68 1.92 -4.79
C GLY A 43 2.18 1.83 -5.05
N PHE A 44 1.76 2.15 -6.28
CA PHE A 44 0.38 2.09 -6.71
C PHE A 44 -0.16 0.67 -6.67
N VAL A 45 0.50 -0.29 -7.34
CA VAL A 45 0.10 -1.70 -7.36
C VAL A 45 0.09 -2.29 -5.93
N ASN A 46 1.03 -1.88 -5.08
CA ASN A 46 1.09 -2.35 -3.69
C ASN A 46 -0.12 -1.92 -2.86
N HIS A 47 -0.66 -0.71 -3.08
CA HIS A 47 -1.74 -0.16 -2.26
C HIS A 47 -3.12 -0.12 -2.94
N LEU A 48 -3.21 -0.33 -4.25
CA LEU A 48 -4.46 -0.45 -4.98
C LEU A 48 -5.44 -1.50 -4.42
N PRO A 49 -5.00 -2.68 -3.95
CA PRO A 49 -5.93 -3.67 -3.40
C PRO A 49 -6.32 -3.38 -1.94
N THR A 50 -5.86 -2.27 -1.36
CA THR A 50 -6.14 -1.91 0.04
C THR A 50 -7.31 -0.92 0.16
N ARG A 51 -7.71 -0.56 1.37
CA ARG A 51 -8.75 0.48 1.55
C ARG A 51 -8.28 1.86 1.10
N LEU A 52 -6.97 2.04 0.99
CA LEU A 52 -6.33 3.27 0.54
C LEU A 52 -6.46 3.48 -0.98
N ALA A 53 -7.05 2.55 -1.74
CA ALA A 53 -7.28 2.71 -3.18
C ALA A 53 -7.93 4.05 -3.53
N THR A 54 -8.89 4.51 -2.71
CA THR A 54 -9.60 5.79 -2.89
C THR A 54 -8.70 7.03 -2.75
N VAL A 55 -7.57 6.91 -2.07
CA VAL A 55 -6.54 7.95 -1.92
C VAL A 55 -5.44 7.77 -2.95
N VAL A 56 -5.02 6.52 -3.18
CA VAL A 56 -3.92 6.18 -4.09
C VAL A 56 -4.29 6.45 -5.54
N LEU A 57 -5.55 6.26 -5.93
CA LEU A 57 -6.04 6.57 -7.28
C LEU A 57 -5.87 8.05 -7.67
N PRO A 58 -6.42 9.03 -6.94
CA PRO A 58 -6.26 10.44 -7.28
C PRO A 58 -4.81 10.91 -7.16
N VAL A 59 -4.05 10.43 -6.16
CA VAL A 59 -2.61 10.75 -6.05
C VAL A 59 -1.84 10.21 -7.25
N GLY A 60 -2.05 8.94 -7.60
CA GLY A 60 -1.42 8.33 -8.77
C GLY A 60 -1.79 9.01 -10.08
N ALA A 61 -3.05 9.44 -10.23
CA ALA A 61 -3.51 10.21 -11.39
C ALA A 61 -2.83 11.58 -11.47
N ALA A 62 -2.69 12.30 -10.35
CA ALA A 62 -1.97 13.55 -10.30
C ALA A 62 -0.49 13.37 -10.66
N CYS A 63 0.19 12.38 -10.08
CA CYS A 63 1.57 12.07 -10.42
C CYS A 63 1.75 11.67 -11.88
N ALA A 64 0.83 10.89 -12.45
CA ALA A 64 0.88 10.51 -13.86
C ALA A 64 0.69 11.71 -14.78
N LEU A 65 -0.20 12.64 -14.43
CA LEU A 65 -0.42 13.88 -15.19
C LEU A 65 0.84 14.75 -15.19
N GLU A 66 1.44 14.98 -14.02
CA GLU A 66 2.71 15.71 -13.87
C GLU A 66 3.85 15.07 -14.68
N MET A 67 3.97 13.74 -14.61
CA MET A 67 4.95 13.00 -15.40
C MET A 67 4.75 13.18 -16.91
N CYS A 68 3.51 13.16 -17.38
CA CYS A 68 3.19 13.38 -18.79
C CYS A 68 3.55 14.79 -19.26
N LEU A 69 3.33 15.82 -18.43
CA LEU A 69 3.73 17.21 -18.71
C LEU A 69 5.25 17.34 -18.79
N LEU A 70 5.96 16.80 -17.79
CA LEU A 70 7.41 16.87 -17.70
C LEU A 70 8.10 16.14 -18.86
N LEU A 71 7.47 15.10 -19.39
CA LEU A 71 7.95 14.37 -20.56
C LEU A 71 7.51 14.97 -21.90
N GLY A 72 6.66 16.00 -21.90
CA GLY A 72 6.10 16.59 -23.12
C GLY A 72 5.27 15.62 -23.96
N ILE A 73 4.73 14.56 -23.34
CA ILE A 73 3.97 13.50 -24.03
C ILE A 73 2.56 13.98 -24.38
N THR A 74 2.04 14.94 -23.61
CA THR A 74 0.67 15.42 -23.78
C THR A 74 0.63 16.69 -24.60
N GLY A 75 -0.21 16.72 -25.65
CA GLY A 75 -0.72 17.98 -26.22
C GLY A 75 -1.71 18.70 -25.29
N ILE A 76 -1.58 18.49 -23.97
CA ILE A 76 -2.36 19.16 -22.94
C ILE A 76 -1.63 20.46 -22.65
N ASP A 77 -2.31 21.59 -22.82
CA ASP A 77 -1.76 22.88 -22.45
C ASP A 77 -1.47 22.90 -20.95
N GLY A 78 -0.22 23.22 -20.58
CA GLY A 78 0.24 23.27 -19.18
C GLY A 78 -0.61 24.19 -18.29
N THR A 79 -1.38 25.12 -18.88
CA THR A 79 -2.33 25.99 -18.19
C THR A 79 -3.41 25.23 -17.40
N TRP A 80 -3.84 24.04 -17.85
CA TRP A 80 -4.90 23.28 -17.18
C TRP A 80 -4.39 22.11 -16.34
N ALA A 81 -3.19 21.64 -16.62
CA ALA A 81 -2.69 20.41 -16.04
C ALA A 81 -2.23 20.62 -14.58
N ASP A 82 -1.52 21.72 -14.30
CA ASP A 82 -1.11 22.12 -12.94
C ASP A 82 -2.29 22.24 -11.96
N PRO A 83 -3.36 23.00 -12.23
CA PRO A 83 -4.49 23.10 -11.31
C PRO A 83 -5.26 21.78 -11.18
N THR A 84 -5.27 20.95 -12.23
CA THR A 84 -5.93 19.64 -12.19
C THR A 84 -5.17 18.65 -11.30
N ALA A 85 -3.84 18.57 -11.43
CA ALA A 85 -3.00 17.73 -10.57
C ALA A 85 -3.12 18.17 -9.10
N LEU A 86 -3.07 19.48 -8.85
CA LEU A 86 -3.30 20.05 -7.51
C LEU A 86 -4.68 19.73 -6.96
N ALA A 87 -5.74 19.84 -7.77
CA ALA A 87 -7.10 19.52 -7.34
C ALA A 87 -7.25 18.03 -6.98
N LEU A 88 -6.66 17.12 -7.77
CA LEU A 88 -6.64 15.69 -7.48
C LEU A 88 -5.92 15.39 -6.16
N LEU A 89 -4.73 15.98 -5.96
CA LEU A 89 -3.97 15.84 -4.70
C LEU A 89 -4.74 16.39 -3.51
N ALA A 90 -5.34 17.57 -3.65
CA ALA A 90 -6.15 18.20 -2.60
C ALA A 90 -7.41 17.39 -2.27
N ALA A 91 -8.02 16.74 -3.26
CA ALA A 91 -9.22 15.91 -3.07
C ALA A 91 -8.92 14.57 -2.39
N ALA A 92 -7.72 14.00 -2.57
CA ALA A 92 -7.33 12.69 -2.08
C ALA A 92 -7.63 12.44 -0.58
N PRO A 93 -7.23 13.30 0.38
CA PRO A 93 -7.53 13.08 1.80
C PRO A 93 -9.04 13.14 2.10
N TRP A 94 -9.80 13.98 1.41
CA TRP A 94 -11.25 14.08 1.58
C TRP A 94 -11.98 12.84 1.05
N LEU A 95 -11.54 12.33 -0.11
CA LEU A 95 -12.05 11.07 -0.66
C LEU A 95 -11.73 9.90 0.28
N GLY A 96 -10.51 9.84 0.82
CA GLY A 96 -10.13 8.86 1.84
C GLY A 96 -10.99 8.93 3.09
N LEU A 97 -11.21 10.14 3.63
CA LEU A 97 -12.07 10.36 4.79
C LEU A 97 -13.53 9.97 4.51
N ALA A 98 -14.07 10.35 3.36
CA ALA A 98 -15.42 9.99 2.94
C ALA A 98 -15.58 8.47 2.79
N ALA A 99 -14.59 7.80 2.21
CA ALA A 99 -14.56 6.34 2.10
C ALA A 99 -14.48 5.66 3.47
N ALA A 100 -13.62 6.16 4.37
CA ALA A 100 -13.50 5.65 5.73
C ALA A 100 -14.80 5.78 6.53
N ARG A 101 -15.53 6.90 6.36
CA ARG A 101 -16.83 7.13 7.01
C ARG A 101 -17.97 6.26 6.46
N ARG A 102 -17.90 5.87 5.19
CA ARG A 102 -18.88 4.97 4.54
C ARG A 102 -18.59 3.49 4.82
N GLY A 103 -17.39 3.17 5.32
CA GLY A 103 -17.02 1.81 5.66
C GLY A 103 -17.92 1.24 6.75
N LYS A 104 -18.30 -0.03 6.61
CA LYS A 104 -18.99 -0.74 7.69
C LYS A 104 -18.08 -0.79 8.93
N PRO A 105 -18.61 -0.58 10.15
CA PRO A 105 -17.85 -0.78 11.37
C PRO A 105 -17.24 -2.18 11.37
N ILE A 106 -15.92 -2.26 11.59
CA ILE A 106 -15.24 -3.54 11.73
C ILE A 106 -15.50 -4.05 13.14
N ALA A 107 -16.46 -4.97 13.23
CA ALA A 107 -16.90 -5.53 14.50
C ALA A 107 -15.83 -6.46 15.11
N ASP A 108 -15.07 -7.19 14.29
CA ASP A 108 -14.10 -8.18 14.76
C ASP A 108 -12.69 -7.57 14.96
N GLU A 109 -12.07 -7.88 16.09
CA GLU A 109 -10.70 -7.47 16.41
C GLU A 109 -9.69 -8.07 15.43
N PHE A 110 -9.94 -9.32 14.98
CA PHE A 110 -9.11 -9.99 13.99
C PHE A 110 -9.05 -9.20 12.68
N ASP A 111 -10.21 -8.88 12.10
CA ASP A 111 -10.30 -8.15 10.83
C ASP A 111 -9.67 -6.76 10.96
N ARG A 112 -9.79 -6.12 12.13
CA ARG A 112 -9.18 -4.83 12.38
C ARG A 112 -7.65 -4.90 12.30
N GLU A 113 -7.03 -5.88 12.96
CA GLU A 113 -5.57 -6.06 12.92
C GLU A 113 -5.09 -6.44 11.52
N TRP A 114 -5.79 -7.36 10.87
CA TRP A 114 -5.46 -7.79 9.51
C TRP A 114 -5.51 -6.62 8.52
N LEU A 115 -6.59 -5.84 8.54
CA LEU A 115 -6.76 -4.71 7.64
C LEU A 115 -5.78 -3.57 7.96
N ALA A 116 -5.48 -3.33 9.24
CA ALA A 116 -4.48 -2.33 9.63
C ALA A 116 -3.07 -2.70 9.16
N PHE A 117 -2.69 -3.98 9.29
CA PHE A 117 -1.44 -4.50 8.75
C PHE A 117 -1.36 -4.30 7.23
N ARG A 118 -2.41 -4.70 6.51
CA ARG A 118 -2.47 -4.58 5.05
C ARG A 118 -2.42 -3.13 4.57
N ASP A 119 -3.10 -2.21 5.24
CA ASP A 119 -3.06 -0.80 4.85
C ASP A 119 -1.68 -0.19 5.11
N ARG A 120 -0.96 -0.65 6.15
CA ARG A 120 0.40 -0.19 6.48
C ARG A 120 1.48 -0.72 5.54
N PHE A 121 1.47 -2.01 5.22
CA PHE A 121 2.55 -2.66 4.46
C PHE A 121 2.19 -2.93 2.99
N GLY A 122 0.91 -2.85 2.64
CA GLY A 122 0.39 -3.12 1.30
C GLY A 122 0.41 -4.62 0.93
N MET A 123 0.18 -4.88 -0.35
CA MET A 123 -0.05 -6.22 -0.87
C MET A 123 1.16 -7.13 -0.82
N VAL A 124 2.34 -6.61 -1.13
CA VAL A 124 3.57 -7.39 -1.24
C VAL A 124 3.85 -8.16 0.06
N TRP A 125 3.55 -7.56 1.21
CA TRP A 125 3.73 -8.18 2.52
C TRP A 125 2.48 -8.88 3.06
N ALA A 126 1.28 -8.40 2.70
CA ALA A 126 0.04 -9.04 3.10
C ALA A 126 -0.10 -10.45 2.49
N LEU A 127 0.26 -10.66 1.23
CA LEU A 127 0.09 -11.98 0.58
C LEU A 127 0.85 -13.10 1.31
N PRO A 128 2.17 -12.99 1.59
CA PRO A 128 2.89 -14.00 2.34
C PRO A 128 2.35 -14.21 3.77
N ALA A 129 1.97 -13.13 4.46
CA ALA A 129 1.41 -13.22 5.81
C ALA A 129 0.09 -14.01 5.81
N ARG A 130 -0.80 -13.73 4.85
CA ARG A 130 -2.04 -14.49 4.65
C ARG A 130 -1.79 -15.96 4.39
N ASP A 131 -0.86 -16.26 3.48
CA ASP A 131 -0.57 -17.64 3.11
C ASP A 131 0.05 -18.41 4.28
N GLN A 132 0.92 -17.77 5.06
CA GLN A 132 1.48 -18.35 6.28
C GLN A 132 0.40 -18.62 7.32
N PHE A 133 -0.50 -17.66 7.55
CA PHE A 133 -1.65 -17.85 8.44
C PHE A 133 -2.53 -19.01 7.99
N ASN A 134 -2.88 -19.08 6.70
CA ASN A 134 -3.73 -20.13 6.16
C ASN A 134 -3.10 -21.52 6.28
N ARG A 135 -1.78 -21.64 6.11
CA ARG A 135 -1.06 -22.91 6.37
C ARG A 135 -1.12 -23.30 7.85
N ALA A 136 -0.95 -22.34 8.76
CA ALA A 136 -1.08 -22.58 10.19
C ALA A 136 -2.52 -23.00 10.56
N ALA A 137 -3.53 -22.34 9.99
CA ALA A 137 -4.94 -22.65 10.20
C ALA A 137 -5.32 -24.04 9.69
N ALA A 138 -4.81 -24.44 8.52
CA ALA A 138 -5.01 -25.78 7.97
C ALA A 138 -4.38 -26.86 8.86
N ASN A 139 -3.12 -26.66 9.28
CA ASN A 139 -2.41 -27.60 10.15
C ASN A 139 -3.04 -27.71 11.54
N GLY A 140 -3.50 -26.57 12.09
CA GLY A 140 -4.19 -26.48 13.37
C GLY A 140 -5.66 -26.87 13.32
N LYS A 141 -6.21 -27.19 12.13
CA LYS A 141 -7.62 -27.50 11.88
C LYS A 141 -8.57 -26.46 12.48
N TRP A 142 -8.24 -25.18 12.34
CA TRP A 142 -9.01 -24.08 12.95
C TRP A 142 -10.37 -23.83 12.29
N GLY A 143 -10.68 -24.47 11.16
CA GLY A 143 -11.97 -24.26 10.46
C GLY A 143 -12.16 -22.84 9.93
N VAL A 144 -11.05 -22.14 9.64
CA VAL A 144 -11.07 -20.80 9.05
C VAL A 144 -10.06 -20.67 7.91
N VAL A 145 -10.35 -19.74 7.00
CA VAL A 145 -9.44 -19.24 5.99
C VAL A 145 -9.42 -17.72 6.06
N LEU A 146 -8.22 -17.13 6.07
CA LEU A 146 -8.04 -15.71 5.90
C LEU A 146 -8.12 -15.38 4.41
N ASP A 147 -9.18 -14.65 4.04
CA ASP A 147 -9.35 -14.06 2.73
C ASP A 147 -8.73 -12.65 2.72
N TRP A 148 -8.71 -12.01 1.55
CA TRP A 148 -8.23 -10.65 1.43
C TRP A 148 -9.01 -9.69 2.33
N MET A 149 -10.34 -9.83 2.40
CA MET A 149 -11.22 -8.91 3.14
C MET A 149 -11.35 -9.22 4.64
N GLY A 150 -10.84 -10.35 5.12
CA GLY A 150 -11.00 -10.76 6.51
C GLY A 150 -11.07 -12.28 6.68
N LEU A 151 -11.34 -12.71 7.91
CA LEU A 151 -11.46 -14.12 8.27
C LEU A 151 -12.79 -14.69 7.77
N ARG A 152 -12.75 -15.88 7.18
CA ARG A 152 -13.94 -16.62 6.72
C ARG A 152 -13.94 -18.02 7.31
N PRO A 153 -15.07 -18.51 7.85
CA PRO A 153 -15.17 -19.90 8.29
C PRO A 153 -15.12 -20.84 7.09
N THR A 154 -14.41 -21.96 7.24
CA THR A 154 -14.41 -23.09 6.29
C THR A 154 -15.34 -24.18 6.80
N GLY A 155 -16.61 -24.12 6.38
CA GLY A 155 -17.65 -25.12 6.68
C GLY A 155 -18.85 -24.56 7.46
N GLU A 156 -19.83 -25.42 7.76
CA GLU A 156 -21.06 -25.08 8.51
C GLU A 156 -20.84 -24.98 10.03
N SER A 157 -19.61 -25.08 10.52
CA SER A 157 -19.35 -24.97 11.96
C SER A 157 -19.56 -23.51 12.40
N THR A 158 -20.75 -23.26 12.93
CA THR A 158 -21.19 -22.01 13.58
C THR A 158 -20.68 -21.89 15.03
N ALA A 159 -19.81 -22.80 15.46
CA ALA A 159 -19.18 -22.72 16.78
C ALA A 159 -18.40 -21.40 16.88
N ALA A 160 -18.54 -20.72 18.02
CA ALA A 160 -17.80 -19.49 18.30
C ALA A 160 -16.31 -19.71 18.02
N LEU A 161 -15.74 -18.85 17.18
CA LEU A 161 -14.33 -18.92 16.82
C LEU A 161 -13.51 -18.86 18.12
N PRO A 162 -12.67 -19.86 18.41
CA PRO A 162 -11.84 -19.83 19.61
C PRO A 162 -10.89 -18.62 19.54
N ALA A 163 -10.30 -18.17 20.65
CA ALA A 163 -9.32 -17.07 20.65
C ALA A 163 -8.02 -17.38 19.84
N THR A 164 -7.90 -18.61 19.35
CA THR A 164 -6.75 -19.18 18.66
C THR A 164 -6.38 -18.50 17.33
N PRO A 165 -7.30 -18.14 16.41
CA PRO A 165 -6.97 -17.48 15.16
C PRO A 165 -6.33 -16.11 15.37
N LEU A 166 -6.83 -15.29 16.29
CA LEU A 166 -6.24 -13.97 16.58
C LEU A 166 -4.81 -14.09 17.10
N ALA A 167 -4.55 -15.03 18.02
CA ALA A 167 -3.20 -15.31 18.50
C ALA A 167 -2.29 -15.81 17.36
N GLY A 168 -2.81 -16.66 16.47
CA GLY A 168 -2.11 -17.11 15.27
C GLY A 168 -1.74 -15.97 14.32
N LEU A 169 -2.68 -15.05 14.06
CA LEU A 169 -2.44 -13.85 13.24
C LEU A 169 -1.34 -12.98 13.87
N ARG A 170 -1.47 -12.63 15.15
CA ARG A 170 -0.46 -11.84 15.87
C ARG A 170 0.93 -12.48 15.81
N GLY A 171 1.01 -13.80 15.94
CA GLY A 171 2.27 -14.55 15.82
C GLY A 171 2.90 -14.46 14.42
N VAL A 172 2.08 -14.44 13.36
CA VAL A 172 2.55 -14.20 11.98
C VAL A 172 2.98 -12.75 11.80
N LEU A 173 2.16 -11.80 12.23
CA LEU A 173 2.39 -10.36 12.04
C LEU A 173 3.60 -9.85 12.83
N LYS A 174 3.91 -10.44 13.99
CA LYS A 174 5.07 -10.06 14.82
C LYS A 174 6.38 -10.11 14.03
N ARG A 175 6.51 -10.99 13.03
CA ARG A 175 7.70 -11.12 12.18
C ARG A 175 7.94 -9.93 11.26
N PHE A 176 6.92 -9.09 11.06
CA PHE A 176 6.94 -7.94 10.16
C PHE A 176 6.91 -6.60 10.90
N GLY A 177 6.59 -6.60 12.20
CA GLY A 177 6.69 -5.41 13.03
C GLY A 177 8.15 -5.15 13.43
N PRO A 178 8.53 -3.89 13.73
CA PRO A 178 9.72 -3.67 14.53
C PRO A 178 9.53 -4.47 15.82
N ASP A 179 10.54 -5.25 16.22
CA ASP A 179 10.57 -5.81 17.56
C ASP A 179 10.44 -4.61 18.51
N GLU A 180 9.24 -4.39 19.05
CA GLU A 180 9.07 -3.51 20.20
C GLU A 180 9.83 -4.21 21.33
N GLU A 181 11.14 -3.99 21.38
CA GLU A 181 11.97 -4.19 22.56
C GLU A 181 11.33 -3.33 23.65
N ARG A 182 10.44 -3.97 24.42
CA ARG A 182 9.90 -3.44 25.67
C ARG A 182 10.79 -3.88 26.82
#